data_AF-A0A6M3IP89-F1
#
_entry.id   AF-A0A6M3IP89-F1
#
_cell.length_a   1.000
_cell.length_b   1.000
_cell.length_c   1.000
_cell.angle_alpha   90.00
_cell.angle_beta   90.00
_cell.angle_gamma   90.00
#
_symmetry.space_group_name_H-M   'P 1'
#
loop_
_entity.id
_entity.type
_entity.pdbx_description
1 polymer ?
#
loop_
_entity_poly.entity_id
_entity_poly.type
_entity_poly.pdbx_seq_one_letter_code
_entity_poly.pdbx_strand_id
1 'polypeptide(L)'
;MAKIVSATTYVLNDEPCYFLAEQHKQPPDSSGFRRFQIIRVIRNGECVDFVKDMGKARDWKDIMPLTIIGFGEHTVGEMIEQAEDMRSNPSFTWDDVRELMYDRGKTGIKTK
;
A
#
# COMPACT_ATOMS: atom_id res chain seq x y z
N MET A 1 -1.09 4.61 23.70
CA MET A 1 -0.58 5.95 23.34
C MET A 1 -0.08 5.89 21.90
N ALA A 2 -0.50 6.79 21.01
CA ALA A 2 0.03 6.84 19.66
C ALA A 2 1.40 7.56 19.70
N LYS A 3 2.49 6.84 19.40
CA LYS A 3 3.81 7.45 19.17
C LYS A 3 3.72 8.19 17.83
N ILE A 4 4.00 9.49 17.81
CA ILE A 4 4.17 10.24 16.57
C ILE A 4 5.45 9.71 15.94
N VAL A 5 5.32 8.96 14.86
CA VAL A 5 6.47 8.50 14.06
C VAL A 5 6.96 9.70 13.26
N SER A 6 8.26 9.98 13.32
CA SER A 6 8.87 11.04 12.53
C SER A 6 8.67 10.72 11.05
N ALA A 7 8.08 11.65 10.29
CA ALA A 7 7.99 11.52 8.85
C ALA A 7 9.30 12.04 8.24
N THR A 8 9.94 11.25 7.37
CA THR A 8 11.10 11.71 6.61
C THR A 8 10.68 12.25 5.24
N THR A 9 11.49 13.15 4.68
CA THR A 9 11.24 13.77 3.37
C THR A 9 11.91 13.03 2.22
N TYR A 10 12.78 12.05 2.51
CA TYR A 10 13.46 11.25 1.51
C TYR A 10 13.78 9.86 2.05
N VAL A 11 13.92 8.91 1.12
CA VAL A 11 14.45 7.57 1.34
C VAL A 11 15.45 7.26 0.23
N LEU A 12 16.49 6.50 0.54
CA LEU A 12 17.44 5.95 -0.42
C LEU A 12 17.03 4.53 -0.78
N ASN A 13 17.33 4.11 -2.00
CA ASN A 13 16.94 2.80 -2.50
C ASN A 13 17.60 1.65 -1.73
N ASP A 14 18.79 1.86 -1.16
CA ASP A 14 19.56 0.87 -0.41
C ASP A 14 19.19 0.79 1.08
N GLU A 15 18.25 1.61 1.55
CA GLU A 15 17.80 1.55 2.94
C GLU A 15 17.00 0.27 3.23
N PRO A 16 17.17 -0.34 4.42
CA PRO A 16 16.35 -1.46 4.84
C PRO A 16 14.89 -1.02 5.03
N CYS A 17 13.97 -1.74 4.40
CA CYS A 17 12.55 -1.44 4.34
C CYS A 17 11.76 -2.44 5.20
N TYR A 18 11.02 -1.92 6.17
CA TYR A 18 10.16 -2.72 7.04
C TYR A 18 8.85 -3.08 6.34
N PHE A 19 8.20 -2.11 5.69
CA PHE A 19 7.02 -2.36 4.86
C PHE A 19 6.82 -1.25 3.83
N LEU A 20 6.14 -1.59 2.74
CA LEU A 20 5.60 -0.66 1.75
C LEU A 20 4.10 -0.90 1.61
N ALA A 21 3.29 0.16 1.58
CA ALA A 21 1.87 0.04 1.25
C ALA A 21 1.42 1.13 0.29
N GLU A 22 0.49 0.78 -0.59
CA GLU A 22 -0.18 1.74 -1.47
C GLU A 22 -1.68 1.72 -1.28
N GLN A 23 -2.26 2.88 -1.06
CA GLN A 23 -3.67 2.99 -0.72
C GLN A 23 -4.27 4.34 -1.12
N HIS A 24 -5.57 4.34 -1.36
CA HIS A 24 -6.34 5.56 -1.56
C HIS A 24 -6.66 6.19 -0.20
N LYS A 25 -6.31 7.46 -0.03
CA LYS A 25 -6.64 8.25 1.16
C LYS A 25 -7.11 9.64 0.76
N GLN A 26 -7.93 10.24 1.62
CA GLN A 26 -8.23 11.66 1.51
C GLN A 26 -7.11 12.45 2.22
N PRO A 27 -6.46 13.41 1.54
CA PRO A 27 -5.47 14.29 2.15
C PRO A 27 -6.14 15.24 3.16
N PRO A 28 -5.38 15.80 4.13
CA PRO A 28 -5.93 16.69 5.16
C PRO A 28 -6.61 17.96 4.60
N ASP A 29 -6.13 18.43 3.45
CA ASP A 29 -6.71 19.58 2.73
C ASP A 29 -8.03 19.27 2.02
N SER A 30 -8.51 18.02 2.09
CA SER A 30 -9.75 17.55 1.47
C SER A 30 -9.83 17.77 -0.05
N SER A 31 -8.69 17.89 -0.74
CA SER A 31 -8.60 18.12 -2.19
C SER A 31 -9.10 16.95 -3.07
N GLY A 32 -9.64 15.91 -2.46
CA GLY A 32 -10.15 14.69 -3.09
C GLY A 32 -9.26 13.48 -2.85
N PHE A 33 -9.75 12.27 -3.13
CA PHE A 33 -8.98 11.05 -2.89
C PHE A 33 -7.73 10.97 -3.76
N ARG A 34 -6.60 10.61 -3.14
CA ARG A 34 -5.29 10.44 -3.76
C ARG A 34 -4.71 9.07 -3.45
N ARG A 35 -3.85 8.57 -4.32
CA ARG A 35 -3.07 7.36 -4.09
C ARG A 35 -1.78 7.75 -3.36
N PHE A 36 -1.48 7.09 -2.26
CA PHE A 36 -0.24 7.29 -1.51
C PHE A 36 0.55 5.99 -1.46
N GLN A 37 1.85 6.09 -1.66
CA GLN A 37 2.83 5.05 -1.33
C GLN A 37 3.49 5.42 0.00
N ILE A 38 3.35 4.55 0.99
CA ILE A 38 3.90 4.71 2.32
C ILE A 38 5.03 3.70 2.45
N ILE A 39 6.23 4.18 2.72
CA ILE A 39 7.45 3.39 2.87
C ILE A 39 7.93 3.56 4.29
N ARG A 40 8.10 2.47 5.04
CA ARG A 40 8.69 2.50 6.38
C ARG A 40 10.09 1.94 6.32
N VAL A 41 11.07 2.77 6.58
CA VAL A 41 12.49 2.39 6.63
C VAL A 41 12.96 2.21 8.06
N ILE A 42 14.03 1.44 8.26
CA ILE A 42 14.68 1.24 9.55
C ILE A 42 15.96 2.08 9.60
N ARG A 43 16.00 3.11 10.46
CA ARG A 43 17.18 3.96 10.67
C ARG A 43 17.55 3.93 12.15
N ASN A 44 18.80 3.59 12.46
CA ASN A 44 19.30 3.53 13.83
C ASN A 44 18.42 2.66 14.77
N GLY A 45 17.83 1.58 14.25
CA GLY A 45 16.93 0.70 15.01
C GLY A 45 15.51 1.21 15.20
N GLU A 46 15.17 2.38 14.65
CA GLU A 46 13.81 2.92 14.67
C GLU A 46 13.16 2.91 13.28
N CYS A 47 11.84 2.75 13.26
CA CYS A 47 11.05 2.87 12.05
C CYS A 47 10.70 4.34 11.76
N VAL A 48 10.87 4.75 10.51
CA VAL A 48 10.57 6.10 10.01
C VAL A 48 9.73 5.99 8.76
N ASP A 49 8.65 6.78 8.66
CA ASP A 49 7.73 6.73 7.53
C ASP A 49 8.09 7.80 6.49
N PHE A 50 8.11 7.42 5.23
CA PHE A 50 8.11 8.29 4.07
C PHE A 50 6.79 8.12 3.33
N VAL A 51 6.16 9.23 2.94
CA VAL A 51 4.88 9.22 2.23
C VAL A 51 5.04 9.94 0.90
N LYS A 52 4.83 9.19 -0.18
CA LYS A 52 4.83 9.71 -1.55
C LYS A 52 3.40 9.79 -2.07
N ASP A 53 3.02 10.98 -2.52
CA ASP A 53 1.79 11.18 -3.28
C ASP A 53 1.99 10.68 -4.72
N MET A 54 1.17 9.72 -5.14
CA MET A 54 1.22 9.10 -6.47
C MET A 54 0.19 9.68 -7.43
N GLY A 55 -0.57 10.71 -7.02
CA GLY A 55 -1.58 11.37 -7.84
C GLY A 55 -3.02 11.02 -7.46
N LYS A 56 -3.95 11.31 -8.37
CA LYS A 56 -5.39 11.20 -8.09
C LYS A 56 -5.80 9.74 -8.03
N ALA A 57 -6.60 9.34 -7.05
CA ALA A 57 -7.01 7.94 -6.87
C ALA A 57 -7.73 7.35 -8.10
N ARG A 58 -8.45 8.18 -8.87
CA ARG A 58 -9.15 7.76 -10.10
C ARG A 58 -8.21 7.23 -11.19
N ASP A 59 -6.95 7.67 -11.20
CA ASP A 59 -5.93 7.22 -12.15
C ASP A 59 -5.41 5.81 -11.78
N TRP A 60 -5.82 5.29 -10.61
CA TRP A 60 -5.43 4.00 -10.01
C TRP A 60 -6.64 3.09 -9.76
N LYS A 61 -7.78 3.33 -10.42
CA LYS A 61 -9.06 2.66 -10.14
C LYS A 61 -9.00 1.13 -10.28
N ASP A 62 -8.20 0.62 -11.20
CA ASP A 62 -8.09 -0.81 -11.50
C ASP A 62 -7.00 -1.49 -10.67
N ILE A 63 -6.24 -0.72 -9.87
CA ILE A 63 -5.15 -1.19 -9.04
C ILE A 63 -5.63 -1.31 -7.59
N MET A 64 -5.68 -2.51 -7.05
CA MET A 64 -6.02 -2.74 -5.65
C MET A 64 -5.01 -2.07 -4.71
N PRO A 65 -5.41 -1.78 -3.45
CA PRO A 65 -4.45 -1.48 -2.40
C PRO A 65 -3.47 -2.65 -2.25
N LEU A 66 -2.19 -2.35 -2.06
CA LEU A 66 -1.16 -3.36 -1.86
C LEU A 66 -0.40 -3.10 -0.58
N THR A 67 0.11 -4.17 0.03
CA THR A 67 1.02 -4.11 1.17
C THR A 67 2.07 -5.19 0.99
N ILE A 68 3.33 -4.80 1.12
CA ILE A 68 4.49 -5.68 1.08
C ILE A 68 5.20 -5.52 2.42
N ILE A 69 5.45 -6.62 3.11
CA ILE A 69 6.11 -6.63 4.41
C ILE A 69 7.51 -7.20 4.19
N GLY A 70 8.53 -6.37 4.43
CA GLY A 70 9.93 -6.76 4.23
C GLY A 70 10.69 -7.06 5.52
N PHE A 71 10.18 -6.64 6.69
CA PHE A 71 10.83 -6.82 7.99
C PHE A 71 12.29 -6.31 8.09
N GLY A 72 12.74 -5.48 7.14
CA GLY A 72 14.12 -5.01 7.04
C GLY A 72 15.06 -5.94 6.27
N GLU A 73 14.58 -7.05 5.73
CA GLU A 73 15.36 -7.99 4.91
C GLU A 73 15.48 -7.53 3.45
N HIS A 74 14.57 -6.65 3.02
CA HIS A 74 14.56 -6.06 1.69
C HIS A 74 14.90 -4.57 1.75
N THR A 75 15.53 -4.10 0.68
CA THR A 75 15.81 -2.68 0.48
C THR A 75 14.56 -1.95 -0.03
N VAL A 76 14.54 -0.61 0.09
CA VAL A 76 13.47 0.23 -0.47
C VAL A 76 13.33 0.02 -1.98
N GLY A 77 14.45 -0.07 -2.71
CA GLY A 77 14.46 -0.28 -4.16
C GLY A 77 13.77 -1.58 -4.55
N GLU A 78 14.15 -2.69 -3.93
CA GLU A 78 13.53 -4.00 -4.17
C GLU A 78 12.02 -3.99 -3.87
N MET A 79 11.60 -3.31 -2.80
CA MET A 79 10.19 -3.22 -2.42
C MET A 79 9.39 -2.37 -3.41
N ILE A 80 9.99 -1.32 -3.98
CA ILE A 80 9.37 -0.51 -5.03
C ILE A 80 9.23 -1.33 -6.32
N GLU A 81 10.27 -2.09 -6.70
CA GLU A 81 10.23 -2.98 -7.86
C GLU A 81 9.16 -4.07 -7.70
N GLN A 82 9.07 -4.70 -6.52
CA GLN A 82 8.01 -5.65 -6.22
C GLN A 82 6.62 -5.02 -6.30
N ALA A 83 6.45 -3.80 -5.78
CA ALA A 83 5.18 -3.08 -5.89
C ALA A 83 4.82 -2.80 -7.35
N GLU A 84 5.80 -2.48 -8.19
CA GLU A 84 5.60 -2.28 -9.63
C GLU A 84 5.23 -3.56 -10.36
N ASP A 85 5.88 -4.67 -10.04
CA ASP A 85 5.54 -5.99 -10.58
C ASP A 85 4.11 -6.40 -10.19
N MET A 86 3.75 -6.26 -8.90
CA MET A 86 2.39 -6.57 -8.42
C MET A 86 1.30 -5.73 -9.10
N ARG A 87 1.60 -4.50 -9.52
CA ARG A 87 0.67 -3.67 -10.29
C ARG A 87 0.58 -4.09 -11.75
N SER A 88 1.71 -4.48 -12.33
CA SER A 88 1.81 -4.83 -13.75
C SER A 88 1.30 -6.25 -14.02
N ASN A 89 1.42 -7.14 -13.04
CA ASN A 89 1.03 -8.53 -13.09
C ASN A 89 0.25 -8.94 -11.82
N PRO A 90 -0.96 -8.41 -11.62
CA PRO A 90 -1.73 -8.68 -10.42
C PRO A 90 -2.20 -10.15 -10.39
N SER A 91 -1.90 -10.85 -9.30
CA SER A 91 -2.40 -12.21 -9.06
C SER A 91 -3.89 -12.26 -8.70
N PHE A 92 -4.49 -11.10 -8.40
CA PHE A 92 -5.87 -10.95 -7.97
C PHE A 92 -6.36 -9.55 -8.35
N THR A 93 -7.61 -9.44 -8.82
CA THR A 93 -8.18 -8.21 -9.39
C THR A 93 -9.53 -7.85 -8.79
N TRP A 94 -10.04 -6.66 -9.11
CA TRP A 94 -11.39 -6.25 -8.71
C TRP A 94 -12.50 -7.09 -9.35
N ASP A 95 -12.27 -7.66 -10.54
CA ASP A 95 -13.22 -8.58 -11.15
C ASP A 95 -13.31 -9.89 -10.37
N ASP A 96 -12.18 -10.42 -9.91
CA ASP A 96 -12.15 -11.61 -9.06
C ASP A 96 -12.88 -11.36 -7.72
N VAL A 97 -12.67 -10.18 -7.11
CA VAL A 97 -13.43 -9.76 -5.92
C VAL A 97 -14.92 -9.72 -6.21
N ARG A 98 -15.32 -9.14 -7.34
CA ARG A 98 -16.73 -9.02 -7.72
C ARG A 98 -17.36 -10.38 -7.91
N GLU A 99 -16.67 -11.31 -8.55
CA GLU A 99 -17.11 -12.69 -8.74
C GLU A 99 -17.31 -13.40 -7.39
N LEU A 100 -16.31 -13.35 -6.49
CA LEU A 100 -16.40 -13.93 -5.15
C LEU A 100 -17.56 -13.35 -4.32
N MET A 101 -17.76 -12.03 -4.38
CA MET A 101 -18.84 -11.37 -3.66
C MET A 101 -20.22 -11.76 -4.22
N TYR A 102 -20.32 -11.90 -5.54
CA TYR A 102 -21.55 -12.31 -6.22
C TYR A 102 -21.92 -13.77 -5.89
N ASP A 103 -20.95 -14.67 -5.83
CA ASP A 103 -21.16 -16.07 -5.45
C ASP A 103 -21.51 -16.24 -3.96
N ARG A 104 -20.97 -15.40 -3.07
CA ARG A 104 -21.43 -15.32 -1.67
C ARG A 104 -22.88 -14.84 -1.56
N GLY A 105 -23.32 -13.97 -2.47
CA GLY A 105 -24.71 -13.53 -2.56
C GLY A 105 -25.69 -14.63 -2.98
N LYS A 106 -25.24 -15.60 -3.78
CA LYS A 106 -26.05 -16.76 -4.24
C LYS A 106 -26.08 -17.91 -3.24
N THR A 107 -25.01 -18.10 -2.47
CA THR A 107 -24.86 -19.25 -1.57
C THR A 107 -25.62 -19.13 -0.25
N GLY A 108 -26.26 -17.99 0.04
CA GLY A 108 -27.26 -17.88 1.10
C GLY A 108 -26.81 -18.51 2.41
N ILE A 109 -25.58 -18.23 2.86
CA ILE A 109 -25.11 -18.75 4.15
C ILE A 109 -25.90 -18.01 5.22
N LYS A 110 -27.02 -18.62 5.63
CA LYS A 110 -27.70 -18.30 6.88
C LYS A 110 -26.72 -18.61 8.00
N THR A 111 -26.05 -17.57 8.50
CA THR A 111 -25.42 -17.62 9.83
C THR A 111 -26.51 -18.03 10.82
N LYS A 112 -26.39 -19.25 11.35
CA LYS A 112 -27.11 -19.70 12.53
C LYS A 112 -26.54 -19.01 13.77
#